data_AF-A0AA85J0A8-F1
#
_entry.id   AF-A0AA85J0A8-F1
#
_cell.length_a   1.000
_cell.length_b   1.000
_cell.length_c   1.000
_cell.angle_alpha   90.00
_cell.angle_beta   90.00
_cell.angle_gamma   90.00
#
_symmetry.space_group_name_H-M   'P 1'
#
loop_
_entity.id
_entity.type
_entity.pdbx_description
1 polymer ?
#
loop_
_entity_poly.entity_id
_entity_poly.type
_entity_poly.pdbx_seq_one_letter_code
_entity_poly.pdbx_strand_id
1 'polypeptide(L)'
;MENESKIPFLDVELTRRADGSLRRSIHRKPTWNDQLTRFSSWVPIQQKRNLIKSLATSIRYICRPGVLGTELVILREIFIHNGYPIRFIGKNIKPRVRGNETLIAPKKKLYMNLYFKGDLANDILKRRITSSLRRTFFAATLRIVFSSRPLICRSLKDKIPHLATSVCIYQFTCCCGARYIGRSTRILFKRIQKHYPAWLRKGNIGAIRSAIIEHLVNTHPTFHLNKRLLPQSNLESRMTYQRQYGFVSFVSLKLWPFT
;
A
#
# COMPACT_ATOMS: atom_id res chain seq x y z
N MET A 1 -20.56 -0.55 22.76
CA MET A 1 -21.39 -0.88 23.95
C MET A 1 -20.52 -0.68 25.17
N GLU A 2 -21.01 0.05 26.16
CA GLU A 2 -20.36 0.21 27.46
C GLU A 2 -20.46 -1.12 28.22
N ASN A 3 -19.34 -1.60 28.76
CA ASN A 3 -19.30 -2.82 29.58
C ASN A 3 -18.54 -2.49 30.87
N GLU A 4 -19.11 -2.80 32.03
CA GLU A 4 -18.50 -2.52 33.36
C GLU A 4 -18.06 -1.05 33.58
N SER A 5 -18.83 -0.08 33.10
CA SER A 5 -18.46 1.35 33.13
C SER A 5 -17.17 1.68 32.38
N LYS A 6 -16.76 0.81 31.45
CA LYS A 6 -15.63 0.97 30.54
C LYS A 6 -16.13 1.10 29.10
N ILE A 7 -15.53 2.04 28.38
CA ILE A 7 -15.80 2.27 26.96
C ILE A 7 -14.46 2.29 26.22
N PRO A 8 -14.21 1.31 25.32
CA PRO A 8 -13.05 1.36 24.44
C PRO A 8 -13.30 2.33 23.29
N PHE A 9 -12.33 3.21 23.03
CA PHE A 9 -12.30 4.11 21.87
C PHE A 9 -10.89 4.13 21.28
N LEU A 10 -10.73 3.53 20.10
CA LEU A 10 -9.42 3.33 19.45
C LEU A 10 -8.45 2.60 20.41
N ASP A 11 -7.32 3.24 20.72
CA ASP A 11 -6.26 2.73 21.61
C ASP A 11 -6.46 3.18 23.08
N VAL A 12 -7.59 3.83 23.39
CA VAL A 12 -7.89 4.40 24.71
C VAL A 12 -9.06 3.66 25.33
N GLU A 13 -8.90 3.26 26.59
CA GLU A 13 -9.98 2.76 27.41
C GLU A 13 -10.42 3.85 28.39
N LEU A 14 -11.69 4.21 28.33
CA LEU A 14 -12.30 5.20 29.21
C LEU A 14 -13.04 4.46 30.32
N THR A 15 -12.67 4.68 31.58
CA THR A 15 -13.43 4.18 32.74
C THR A 15 -14.08 5.34 33.46
N ARG A 16 -15.39 5.26 33.73
CA ARG A 16 -16.08 6.23 34.58
C ARG A 16 -15.80 5.93 36.05
N ARG A 17 -15.36 6.94 36.80
CA ARG A 17 -15.15 6.84 38.26
C ARG A 17 -16.43 7.23 39.02
N ALA A 18 -16.48 6.87 40.29
CA ALA A 18 -17.58 7.21 41.20
C ALA A 18 -17.78 8.73 41.37
N ASP A 19 -16.70 9.51 41.24
CA ASP A 19 -16.71 10.99 41.27
C ASP A 19 -17.21 11.64 39.96
N GLY A 20 -17.65 10.83 38.98
CA GLY A 20 -18.06 11.30 37.66
C GLY A 20 -16.90 11.63 36.70
N SER A 21 -15.64 11.55 37.15
CA SER A 21 -14.47 11.79 36.31
C SER A 21 -14.15 10.60 35.40
N LEU A 22 -13.49 10.88 34.26
CA LEU A 22 -13.01 9.84 33.35
C LEU A 22 -11.55 9.49 33.63
N ARG A 23 -11.29 8.21 33.87
CA ARG A 23 -9.96 7.61 33.85
C ARG A 23 -9.64 7.12 32.44
N ARG A 24 -8.42 7.39 31.98
CA ARG A 24 -7.90 6.95 30.69
C ARG A 24 -6.79 5.94 30.91
N SER A 25 -6.92 4.77 30.30
CA SER A 25 -5.92 3.69 30.20
C SER A 25 -5.73 3.29 28.74
N ILE A 26 -4.77 2.40 28.48
CA ILE A 26 -4.55 1.88 27.13
C ILE A 26 -5.51 0.73 26.89
N HIS A 27 -6.29 0.81 25.82
CA HIS A 27 -7.10 -0.31 25.39
C HIS A 27 -6.25 -1.27 24.54
N ARG A 28 -6.27 -2.55 24.88
CA ARG A 28 -5.66 -3.63 24.08
C ARG A 28 -6.78 -4.52 23.57
N LYS A 29 -6.78 -4.78 22.26
CA LYS A 29 -7.79 -5.67 21.65
C LYS A 29 -7.65 -7.08 22.21
N PRO A 30 -8.74 -7.87 22.35
CA PRO A 30 -8.67 -9.25 22.81
C PRO A 30 -7.76 -10.15 21.95
N THR A 31 -7.59 -9.80 20.67
CA THR A 31 -6.72 -10.51 19.72
C THR A 31 -5.25 -10.08 19.79
N TRP A 32 -4.92 -9.10 20.63
CA TRP A 32 -3.56 -8.61 20.79
C TRP A 32 -2.72 -9.61 21.59
N ASN A 33 -1.63 -10.07 21.01
CA ASN A 33 -0.76 -11.12 21.53
C ASN A 33 0.61 -10.59 22.03
N ASP A 34 0.70 -9.28 22.32
CA ASP A 34 1.93 -8.61 22.75
C ASP A 34 3.13 -8.79 21.80
N GLN A 35 2.86 -9.12 20.53
CA GLN A 35 3.91 -9.32 19.54
C GLN A 35 4.35 -7.99 18.94
N LEU A 36 5.61 -7.66 19.17
CA LEU A 36 6.30 -6.52 18.57
C LEU A 36 7.39 -7.00 17.61
N THR A 37 8.07 -6.05 16.96
CA THR A 37 9.29 -6.36 16.19
C THR A 37 10.35 -6.95 17.12
N ARG A 38 10.67 -8.23 16.97
CA ARG A 38 11.71 -8.92 17.77
C ARG A 38 13.05 -8.19 17.68
N PHE A 39 13.81 -8.19 18.79
CA PHE A 39 15.10 -7.51 18.83
C PHE A 39 16.14 -8.11 17.87
N SER A 40 16.05 -9.40 17.54
CA SER A 40 16.91 -10.08 16.57
C SER A 40 16.52 -9.85 15.11
N SER A 41 15.39 -9.21 14.81
CA SER A 41 14.93 -9.01 13.44
C SER A 41 15.88 -8.11 12.62
N TRP A 42 15.92 -8.32 11.30
CA TRP A 42 16.69 -7.54 10.32
C TRP A 42 16.10 -6.14 10.10
N VAL A 43 16.17 -5.34 11.15
CA VAL A 43 15.58 -4.00 11.26
C VAL A 43 16.60 -3.10 11.96
N PRO A 44 16.84 -1.87 11.46
CA PRO A 44 17.82 -0.97 12.06
C PRO A 44 17.56 -0.72 13.55
N ILE A 45 18.64 -0.64 14.33
CA ILE A 45 18.56 -0.38 15.78
C ILE A 45 17.82 0.92 16.10
N GLN A 46 17.89 1.91 15.21
CA GLN A 46 17.16 3.17 15.36
C GLN A 46 15.64 2.99 15.28
N GLN A 47 15.14 2.08 14.46
CA GLN A 47 13.70 1.80 14.38
C GLN A 47 13.22 1.06 15.64
N LYS A 48 13.99 0.06 16.10
CA LYS A 48 13.76 -0.62 17.40
C LYS A 48 13.74 0.36 18.57
N ARG A 49 14.66 1.32 18.57
CA ARG A 49 14.71 2.43 19.53
C ARG A 49 13.47 3.31 19.46
N ASN A 50 13.06 3.69 18.25
CA ASN A 50 11.92 4.56 18.02
C ASN A 50 10.62 3.86 18.43
N LEU A 51 10.49 2.54 18.25
CA LEU A 51 9.34 1.77 18.70
C LEU A 51 9.11 1.93 20.22
N ILE A 52 10.16 1.75 21.03
CA ILE A 52 10.09 1.97 22.48
C ILE A 52 9.64 3.40 22.80
N LYS A 53 10.29 4.38 22.16
CA LYS A 53 10.01 5.80 22.40
C LYS A 53 8.57 6.15 22.04
N SER A 54 8.11 5.75 20.87
CA SER A 54 6.75 6.04 20.40
C SER A 54 5.71 5.44 21.33
N LEU A 55 5.83 4.15 21.68
CA LEU A 55 4.89 3.52 22.60
C LEU A 55 4.90 4.21 23.96
N ALA A 56 6.08 4.40 24.56
CA ALA A 56 6.19 5.07 25.86
C ALA A 56 5.70 6.52 25.86
N THR A 57 5.82 7.23 24.74
CA THR A 57 5.23 8.57 24.56
C THR A 57 3.72 8.49 24.46
N SER A 58 3.16 7.55 23.70
CA SER A 58 1.71 7.32 23.62
C SER A 58 1.11 6.98 24.99
N ILE A 59 1.76 6.11 25.78
CA ILE A 59 1.31 5.78 27.15
C ILE A 59 1.23 7.05 28.01
N ARG A 60 2.27 7.88 27.99
CA ARG A 60 2.29 9.14 28.76
C ARG A 60 1.23 10.13 28.32
N TYR A 61 0.88 10.13 27.04
CA TYR A 61 -0.14 11.03 26.50
C TYR A 61 -1.55 10.57 26.88
N ILE A 62 -1.80 9.26 26.84
CA ILE A 62 -3.13 8.67 27.07
C ILE A 62 -3.40 8.53 28.57
N CYS A 63 -2.49 7.91 29.33
CA CYS A 63 -2.72 7.48 30.70
C CYS A 63 -2.73 8.66 31.69
N ARG A 64 -3.63 8.59 32.67
CA ARG A 64 -3.60 9.48 33.86
C ARG A 64 -2.47 9.06 34.82
N PRO A 65 -1.95 9.94 35.70
CA PRO A 65 -0.81 9.67 36.57
C PRO A 65 -0.91 8.37 37.40
N GLY A 66 -2.08 8.04 37.93
CA GLY A 66 -2.29 6.83 38.75
C GLY A 66 -2.19 5.49 38.00
N VAL A 67 -2.34 5.49 36.67
CA VAL A 67 -2.27 4.27 35.82
C VAL A 67 -0.99 4.26 34.97
N LEU A 68 -0.29 5.40 34.88
CA LEU A 68 0.90 5.53 34.05
C LEU A 68 2.02 4.57 34.48
N GLY A 69 2.22 4.39 35.79
CA GLY A 69 3.26 3.52 36.33
C GLY A 69 3.06 2.06 35.92
N THR A 70 1.85 1.53 36.08
CA THR A 70 1.51 0.15 35.75
C THR A 70 1.65 -0.12 34.25
N GLU A 71 1.16 0.79 33.41
CA GLU A 71 1.24 0.64 31.94
C GLU A 71 2.69 0.68 31.42
N LEU A 72 3.57 1.46 32.06
CA LEU A 72 5.00 1.47 31.71
C LEU A 72 5.72 0.20 32.15
N VAL A 73 5.28 -0.45 33.23
CA VAL A 73 5.79 -1.77 33.65
C VAL A 73 5.37 -2.84 32.66
N ILE A 74 4.08 -2.90 32.30
CA ILE A 74 3.57 -3.82 31.27
C ILE A 74 4.33 -3.62 29.95
N LEU A 75 4.54 -2.38 29.51
CA LEU A 75 5.31 -2.10 28.29
C LEU A 75 6.74 -2.67 28.37
N ARG A 76 7.38 -2.59 29.54
CA ARG A 76 8.73 -3.12 29.75
C ARG A 76 8.73 -4.65 29.64
N GLU A 77 7.75 -5.32 30.22
CA GLU A 77 7.58 -6.77 30.14
C GLU A 77 7.37 -7.24 28.70
N ILE A 78 6.50 -6.55 27.95
CA ILE A 78 6.27 -6.81 26.51
C ILE A 78 7.60 -6.72 25.75
N PHE A 79 8.40 -5.68 25.98
CA PHE A 79 9.70 -5.55 25.29
C PHE A 79 10.70 -6.65 25.69
N ILE A 80 10.74 -7.05 26.97
CA ILE A 80 11.58 -8.15 27.43
C ILE A 80 11.18 -9.45 26.74
N HIS A 81 9.88 -9.75 26.68
CA HIS A 81 9.34 -10.92 25.97
C HIS A 81 9.71 -10.92 24.47
N ASN A 82 9.77 -9.74 23.84
CA ASN A 82 10.21 -9.57 22.45
C ASN A 82 11.75 -9.55 22.27
N GLY A 83 12.51 -9.90 23.32
CA GLY A 83 13.97 -10.08 23.29
C GLY A 83 14.79 -8.80 23.42
N TYR A 84 14.21 -7.68 23.87
CA TYR A 84 14.95 -6.42 24.00
C TYR A 84 15.81 -6.42 25.28
N PRO A 85 17.10 -6.00 25.19
CA PRO A 85 17.95 -5.88 26.37
C PRO A 85 17.41 -4.88 27.40
N ILE A 86 17.39 -5.25 28.69
CA ILE A 86 16.83 -4.43 29.78
C ILE A 86 17.45 -3.03 29.82
N ARG A 87 18.78 -2.93 29.65
CA ARG A 87 19.50 -1.64 29.60
C ARG A 87 19.05 -0.77 28.41
N PHE A 88 18.77 -1.40 27.28
CA PHE A 88 18.29 -0.71 26.08
C PHE A 88 16.87 -0.16 26.29
N ILE A 89 16.00 -0.93 26.94
CA ILE A 89 14.64 -0.48 27.31
C ILE A 89 14.73 0.67 28.29
N GLY A 90 15.42 0.50 29.41
CA GLY A 90 15.53 1.50 30.48
C GLY A 90 16.09 2.85 29.98
N LYS A 91 17.01 2.84 29.01
CA LYS A 91 17.54 4.06 28.40
C LYS A 91 16.52 4.78 27.51
N ASN A 92 15.69 4.04 26.78
CA ASN A 92 14.82 4.61 25.74
C ASN A 92 13.37 4.80 26.19
N ILE A 93 12.95 4.18 27.29
CA ILE A 93 11.61 4.35 27.84
C ILE A 93 11.45 5.71 28.51
N LYS A 94 12.53 6.31 29.04
CA LYS A 94 12.53 7.60 29.74
C LYS A 94 11.95 8.74 28.87
N PRO A 95 11.27 9.72 29.48
CA PRO A 95 10.75 10.86 28.75
C PRO A 95 11.91 11.64 28.10
N ARG A 96 11.64 12.18 26.90
CA ARG A 96 12.62 13.03 26.22
C ARG A 96 12.59 14.41 26.86
N VAL A 97 13.69 14.80 27.50
CA VAL A 97 13.94 16.20 27.84
C VAL A 97 14.07 16.97 26.52
N ARG A 98 13.19 17.95 26.28
CA ARG A 98 13.38 18.88 25.17
C ARG A 98 14.54 19.80 25.58
N GLY A 99 15.59 19.82 24.77
CA GLY A 99 16.64 20.82 24.96
C GLY A 99 16.13 22.19 24.55
N ASN A 100 16.71 23.24 25.11
CA ASN A 100 16.40 24.62 24.74
C ASN A 100 16.55 24.79 23.23
N GLU A 101 15.55 25.40 22.59
CA GLU A 101 15.62 25.75 21.18
C GLU A 101 16.60 26.91 21.02
N THR A 102 17.82 26.61 20.56
CA THR A 102 18.74 27.64 20.10
C THR A 102 18.16 28.31 18.86
N LEU A 103 18.10 29.65 18.87
CA LEU A 103 17.65 30.53 17.79
C LEU A 103 18.64 30.51 16.61
N ILE A 104 18.79 29.37 15.95
CA ILE A 104 19.62 29.20 14.76
C ILE A 104 18.70 29.17 13.54
N ALA A 105 19.10 29.87 12.47
CA ALA A 105 18.39 29.83 11.20
C ALA A 105 18.09 28.39 10.75
N PRO A 106 16.86 28.10 10.31
CA PRO A 106 16.43 26.74 10.01
C PRO A 106 17.19 26.19 8.79
N LYS A 107 17.94 25.10 9.00
CA LYS A 107 18.61 24.39 7.89
C LYS A 107 17.60 23.63 7.04
N LYS A 108 17.82 23.60 5.72
CA LYS A 108 16.99 22.82 4.77
C LYS A 108 17.10 21.33 5.07
N LYS A 109 15.98 20.66 5.33
CA LYS A 109 15.96 19.21 5.60
C LYS A 109 15.98 18.46 4.27
N LEU A 110 17.00 17.63 4.06
CA LEU A 110 17.11 16.72 2.92
C LEU A 110 16.88 15.30 3.39
N TYR A 111 16.29 14.46 2.56
CA TYR A 111 16.02 13.05 2.87
C TYR A 111 16.71 12.15 1.86
N MET A 112 17.27 11.05 2.37
CA MET A 112 17.89 10.02 1.54
C MET A 112 17.48 8.66 2.09
N ASN A 113 17.00 7.78 1.21
CA ASN A 113 16.64 6.41 1.56
C ASN A 113 17.76 5.46 1.13
N LEU A 114 18.22 4.61 2.03
CA LEU A 114 19.26 3.62 1.80
C LEU A 114 18.80 2.25 2.28
N TYR A 115 19.33 1.18 1.69
CA TYR A 115 19.04 -0.17 2.14
C TYR A 115 19.77 -0.49 3.43
N PHE A 116 19.05 -1.16 4.35
CA PHE A 116 19.62 -1.65 5.60
C PHE A 116 20.58 -2.81 5.33
N LYS A 117 21.88 -2.60 5.60
CA LYS A 117 22.95 -3.61 5.45
C LYS A 117 23.57 -4.03 6.80
N GLY A 118 22.82 -3.90 7.90
CA GLY A 118 23.33 -4.08 9.25
C GLY A 118 23.77 -2.77 9.91
N ASP A 119 23.74 -2.73 11.24
CA ASP A 119 23.91 -1.50 12.01
C ASP A 119 25.32 -0.89 11.84
N LEU A 120 26.38 -1.71 11.85
CA LEU A 120 27.76 -1.24 11.68
C LEU A 120 27.99 -0.55 10.32
N ALA A 121 27.58 -1.21 9.23
CA ALA A 121 27.72 -0.68 7.89
C ALA A 121 26.95 0.64 7.72
N ASN A 122 25.74 0.69 8.27
CA ASN A 122 24.90 1.88 8.22
C ASN A 122 25.47 3.03 9.05
N ASP A 123 26.05 2.74 10.23
CA ASP A 123 26.68 3.77 11.07
C ASP A 123 27.93 4.34 10.41
N ILE A 124 28.72 3.52 9.71
CA ILE A 124 29.85 4.00 8.89
C ILE A 124 29.34 4.87 7.73
N LEU A 125 28.35 4.38 6.98
CA LEU A 125 27.79 5.08 5.82
C LEU A 125 27.17 6.42 6.23
N LYS A 126 26.38 6.42 7.31
CA LYS A 126 25.77 7.62 7.87
C LYS A 126 26.82 8.63 8.31
N ARG A 127 27.88 8.19 9.00
CA ARG A 127 28.98 9.08 9.41
C ARG A 127 29.66 9.72 8.21
N ARG A 128 30.06 8.91 7.21
CA ARG A 128 30.75 9.40 6.00
C ARG A 128 29.92 10.40 5.21
N ILE A 129 28.66 10.07 4.92
CA ILE A 129 27.78 10.98 4.16
C ILE A 129 27.52 12.27 4.95
N THR A 130 27.26 12.16 6.26
CA THR A 130 27.02 13.34 7.10
C THR A 130 28.26 14.22 7.21
N SER A 131 29.47 13.65 7.32
CA SER A 131 30.71 14.42 7.35
C SER A 131 30.97 15.15 6.03
N SER A 132 30.73 14.50 4.90
CA SER A 132 30.89 15.13 3.58
C SER A 132 29.93 16.29 3.39
N LEU A 133 28.64 16.11 3.73
CA LEU A 133 27.65 17.17 3.60
C LEU A 133 27.88 18.35 4.54
N ARG A 134 28.40 18.11 5.75
CA ARG A 134 28.76 19.20 6.66
C ARG A 134 29.87 20.09 6.10
N ARG A 135 30.75 19.54 5.26
CA ARG A 135 31.84 20.28 4.60
C ARG A 135 31.37 21.02 3.35
N THR A 136 30.51 20.39 2.54
CA THR A 136 30.12 20.96 1.23
C THR A 136 28.83 21.80 1.28
N PHE A 137 27.92 21.53 2.21
CA PHE A 137 26.60 22.16 2.23
C PHE A 137 26.11 22.44 3.66
N PHE A 138 26.64 23.50 4.27
CA PHE A 138 26.34 23.86 5.66
C PHE A 138 24.86 24.24 5.89
N ALA A 139 24.17 24.72 4.86
CA ALA A 139 22.77 25.16 4.92
C ALA A 139 21.73 24.02 4.96
N ALA A 140 22.13 22.75 4.76
CA ALA A 140 21.23 21.60 4.88
C ALA A 140 21.54 20.69 6.06
N THR A 141 20.52 19.92 6.44
CA THR A 141 20.63 18.77 7.33
C THR A 141 20.09 17.55 6.60
N LEU A 142 20.94 16.53 6.38
CA LEU A 142 20.52 15.27 5.80
C LEU A 142 19.90 14.33 6.85
N ARG A 143 18.76 13.76 6.50
CA ARG A 143 18.08 12.69 7.22
C ARG A 143 18.16 11.43 6.38
N ILE A 144 19.04 10.52 6.79
CA ILE A 144 19.17 9.21 6.18
C ILE A 144 18.16 8.25 6.82
N VAL A 145 17.33 7.64 6.00
CA VAL A 145 16.38 6.61 6.39
C VAL A 145 16.89 5.27 5.85
N PHE A 146 17.01 4.28 6.73
CA PHE A 146 17.36 2.92 6.33
C PHE A 146 16.09 2.09 6.22
N SER A 147 15.86 1.49 5.06
CA SER A 147 14.75 0.57 4.80
C SER A 147 15.25 -0.85 4.61
N SER A 148 14.58 -1.81 5.25
CA SER A 148 14.75 -3.23 4.94
C SER A 148 13.78 -3.59 3.81
N ARG A 149 14.24 -4.40 2.84
CA ARG A 149 13.30 -5.04 1.90
C ARG A 149 12.70 -6.27 2.59
N PRO A 150 11.39 -6.53 2.44
CA PRO A 150 10.85 -7.82 2.84
C PRO A 150 11.56 -8.90 2.03
N LEU A 151 12.03 -9.96 2.70
CA LEU A 151 12.65 -11.12 2.04
C LEU A 151 11.67 -11.80 1.08
N ILE A 152 10.37 -11.68 1.35
CA ILE A 152 9.29 -12.23 0.54
C ILE A 152 8.73 -11.10 -0.33
N CYS A 153 8.92 -11.23 -1.64
CA CYS A 153 8.29 -10.34 -2.60
C CYS A 153 6.77 -10.58 -2.56
N ARG A 154 5.96 -9.52 -2.41
CA ARG A 154 4.49 -9.60 -2.29
C ARG A 154 3.76 -10.04 -3.56
N SER A 155 4.47 -10.37 -4.64
CA SER A 155 3.87 -11.01 -5.82
C SER A 155 3.62 -12.50 -5.57
N LEU A 156 2.96 -12.83 -4.46
CA LEU A 156 2.48 -14.19 -4.17
C LEU A 156 1.15 -14.50 -4.86
N LYS A 157 0.49 -13.48 -5.42
CA LYS A 157 -0.72 -13.68 -6.21
C LYS A 157 -0.34 -13.90 -7.65
N ASP A 158 -0.86 -14.96 -8.23
CA ASP A 158 -0.75 -15.19 -9.67
C ASP A 158 -1.30 -13.99 -10.43
N LYS A 159 -0.63 -13.64 -11.52
CA LYS A 159 -1.13 -12.60 -12.43
C LYS A 159 -2.46 -13.08 -12.99
N ILE A 160 -3.55 -12.38 -12.66
CA ILE A 160 -4.86 -12.67 -13.21
C ILE A 160 -4.83 -12.35 -14.70
N PRO A 161 -5.20 -13.29 -15.60
CA PRO A 161 -5.29 -13.02 -17.02
C PRO A 161 -6.25 -11.85 -17.32
N HIS A 162 -5.95 -11.04 -18.34
CA HIS A 162 -6.73 -9.84 -18.67
C HIS A 162 -8.23 -10.09 -18.86
N LEU A 163 -8.61 -11.22 -19.46
CA LEU A 163 -10.01 -11.58 -19.68
C LEU A 163 -10.75 -11.95 -18.38
N ALA A 164 -10.01 -12.40 -17.36
CA ALA A 164 -10.52 -12.73 -16.04
C ALA A 164 -10.55 -11.51 -15.09
N THR A 165 -10.03 -10.35 -15.52
CA THR A 165 -10.03 -9.13 -14.72
C THR A 165 -11.45 -8.56 -14.56
N SER A 166 -11.84 -8.28 -13.32
CA SER A 166 -13.06 -7.52 -12.96
C SER A 166 -12.69 -6.11 -12.52
N VAL A 167 -13.66 -5.18 -12.51
CA VAL A 167 -13.44 -3.77 -12.12
C VAL A 167 -12.30 -3.16 -12.95
N CYS A 168 -12.54 -3.00 -14.24
CA CYS A 168 -11.56 -2.48 -15.19
C CYS A 168 -12.18 -1.47 -16.16
N ILE A 169 -11.33 -0.63 -16.75
CA ILE A 169 -11.67 0.20 -17.90
C ILE A 169 -11.13 -0.50 -19.14
N TYR A 170 -11.97 -0.63 -20.16
CA TYR A 170 -11.58 -1.21 -21.43
C TYR A 170 -11.94 -0.28 -22.59
N GLN A 171 -11.17 -0.37 -23.67
CA GLN A 171 -11.44 0.34 -24.91
C GLN A 171 -11.65 -0.67 -26.03
N PHE A 172 -12.81 -0.62 -26.67
CA PHE A 172 -13.10 -1.29 -27.93
C PHE A 172 -12.76 -0.34 -29.09
N THR A 173 -12.05 -0.85 -30.09
CA THR A 173 -11.68 -0.10 -31.29
C THR A 173 -12.20 -0.85 -32.51
N CYS A 174 -13.01 -0.19 -33.31
CA CYS A 174 -13.54 -0.71 -34.57
C CYS A 174 -12.56 -0.46 -35.73
N CYS A 175 -12.66 -1.23 -36.81
CA CYS A 175 -11.85 -1.04 -38.03
C CYS A 175 -12.09 0.31 -38.71
N CYS A 176 -13.27 0.91 -38.57
CA CYS A 176 -13.57 2.26 -39.06
C CYS A 176 -12.92 3.37 -38.21
N GLY A 177 -12.16 3.02 -37.17
CA GLY A 177 -11.52 3.97 -36.26
C GLY A 177 -12.41 4.42 -35.10
N ALA A 178 -13.69 4.04 -35.07
CA ALA A 178 -14.57 4.33 -33.94
C ALA A 178 -14.09 3.67 -32.65
N ARG A 179 -14.16 4.41 -31.54
CA ARG A 179 -13.65 3.97 -30.23
C ARG A 179 -14.75 4.06 -29.19
N TYR A 180 -14.90 2.99 -28.42
CA TYR A 180 -15.79 2.94 -27.27
C TYR A 180 -14.97 2.65 -26.02
N ILE A 181 -15.10 3.48 -24.98
CA ILE A 181 -14.47 3.27 -23.69
C ILE A 181 -15.56 2.92 -22.68
N GLY A 182 -15.41 1.78 -22.00
CA GLY A 182 -16.38 1.29 -21.03
C GLY A 182 -15.72 0.91 -19.72
N ARG A 183 -16.47 1.07 -18.63
CA ARG A 183 -16.14 0.50 -17.31
C ARG A 183 -16.92 -0.80 -17.10
N SER A 184 -16.25 -1.85 -16.63
CA SER A 184 -16.89 -3.11 -16.26
C SER A 184 -16.64 -3.43 -14.80
N THR A 185 -17.71 -3.61 -14.02
CA THR A 185 -17.65 -4.20 -12.67
C THR A 185 -17.58 -5.73 -12.71
N ARG A 186 -18.06 -6.35 -13.80
CA ARG A 186 -17.99 -7.80 -14.03
C ARG A 186 -16.69 -8.19 -14.75
N ILE A 187 -16.40 -9.50 -14.76
CA ILE A 187 -15.29 -10.09 -15.51
C ILE A 187 -15.33 -9.62 -16.97
N LEU A 188 -14.19 -9.15 -17.48
CA LEU A 188 -14.06 -8.56 -18.83
C LEU A 188 -14.58 -9.49 -19.93
N PHE A 189 -14.29 -10.80 -19.84
CA PHE A 189 -14.82 -11.80 -20.77
C PHE A 189 -16.36 -11.75 -20.90
N LYS A 190 -17.07 -11.66 -19.78
CA LYS A 190 -18.54 -11.55 -19.77
C LYS A 190 -19.02 -10.24 -20.37
N ARG A 191 -18.23 -9.16 -20.23
CA ARG A 191 -18.54 -7.87 -20.86
C ARG A 191 -18.33 -7.91 -22.37
N ILE A 192 -17.28 -8.56 -22.85
CA ILE A 192 -17.04 -8.78 -24.28
C ILE A 192 -18.19 -9.59 -24.89
N GLN A 193 -18.63 -10.68 -24.24
CA GLN A 193 -19.77 -11.48 -24.72
C GLN A 193 -21.08 -10.69 -24.85
N LYS A 194 -21.26 -9.61 -24.08
CA LYS A 194 -22.41 -8.72 -24.24
C LYS A 194 -22.30 -7.82 -25.46
N HIS A 195 -21.10 -7.40 -25.83
CA HIS A 195 -20.84 -6.55 -26.99
C HIS A 195 -20.63 -7.34 -28.28
N TYR A 196 -20.24 -8.61 -28.17
CA TYR A 196 -20.04 -9.53 -29.28
C TYR A 196 -20.69 -10.89 -28.97
N PRO A 197 -22.03 -10.98 -29.06
CA PRO A 197 -22.79 -12.17 -28.70
C PRO A 197 -22.65 -13.29 -29.73
N ALA A 198 -22.96 -14.52 -29.31
CA ALA A 198 -22.80 -15.71 -30.16
C ALA A 198 -23.64 -15.67 -31.45
N TRP A 199 -24.81 -15.03 -31.43
CA TRP A 199 -25.65 -14.88 -32.62
C TRP A 199 -24.99 -14.00 -33.68
N LEU A 200 -24.34 -12.91 -33.27
CA LEU A 200 -23.63 -11.99 -34.16
C LEU A 200 -22.44 -12.70 -34.83
N ARG A 201 -21.75 -13.56 -34.07
CA ARG A 201 -20.67 -14.42 -34.57
C ARG A 201 -21.14 -15.52 -35.52
N LYS A 202 -22.41 -15.95 -35.42
CA LYS A 202 -23.02 -16.99 -36.26
C LYS A 202 -23.73 -16.42 -37.50
N GLY A 203 -23.75 -15.10 -37.69
CA GLY A 203 -24.44 -14.49 -38.83
C GLY A 203 -25.95 -14.37 -38.67
N ASN A 204 -26.49 -14.64 -37.47
CA ASN A 204 -27.93 -14.57 -37.21
C ASN A 204 -28.34 -13.16 -36.81
N ILE A 205 -29.64 -12.87 -36.86
CA ILE A 205 -30.21 -11.61 -36.36
C ILE A 205 -30.64 -11.81 -34.89
N GLY A 206 -30.30 -10.87 -34.03
CA GLY A 206 -30.65 -10.92 -32.61
C GLY A 206 -30.82 -9.53 -32.01
N ALA A 207 -31.23 -9.48 -30.74
CA ALA A 207 -31.52 -8.22 -30.07
C ALA A 207 -30.25 -7.35 -29.88
N ILE A 208 -30.32 -6.10 -30.34
CA ILE A 208 -29.29 -5.08 -30.15
C ILE A 208 -29.35 -4.59 -28.71
N ARG A 209 -28.31 -4.87 -27.92
CA ARG A 209 -28.26 -4.55 -26.46
C ARG A 209 -27.10 -3.65 -26.07
N SER A 210 -26.35 -3.12 -27.03
CA SER A 210 -25.27 -2.17 -26.77
C SER A 210 -24.93 -1.33 -28.00
N ALA A 211 -24.47 -0.11 -27.78
CA ALA A 211 -24.00 0.80 -28.83
C ALA A 211 -22.89 0.21 -29.72
N ILE A 212 -22.08 -0.72 -29.18
CA ILE A 212 -21.07 -1.45 -29.98
C ILE A 212 -21.74 -2.37 -31.00
N ILE A 213 -22.80 -3.10 -30.60
CA ILE A 213 -23.52 -4.00 -31.52
C ILE A 213 -24.23 -3.18 -32.60
N GLU A 214 -24.89 -2.10 -32.19
CA GLU A 214 -25.59 -1.19 -33.10
C GLU A 214 -24.64 -0.63 -34.17
N HIS A 215 -23.47 -0.14 -33.75
CA HIS A 215 -22.44 0.32 -34.66
C HIS A 215 -21.94 -0.77 -35.62
N LEU A 216 -21.69 -1.98 -35.11
CA LEU A 216 -21.21 -3.09 -35.94
C LEU A 216 -22.24 -3.52 -37.00
N VAL A 217 -23.53 -3.57 -36.64
CA VAL A 217 -24.61 -3.94 -37.56
C VAL A 217 -24.83 -2.87 -38.62
N ASN A 218 -24.85 -1.59 -38.22
CA ASN A 218 -25.18 -0.48 -39.13
C ASN A 218 -24.02 -0.08 -40.04
N THR A 219 -22.79 -0.08 -39.51
CA THR A 219 -21.60 0.40 -40.23
C THR A 219 -20.87 -0.74 -40.97
N HIS A 220 -21.05 -1.99 -40.55
CA HIS A 220 -20.39 -3.15 -41.15
C HIS A 220 -21.38 -4.29 -41.47
N PRO A 221 -22.33 -4.08 -42.41
CA PRO A 221 -23.31 -5.11 -42.79
C PRO A 221 -22.69 -6.40 -43.35
N THR A 222 -21.48 -6.34 -43.94
CA THR A 222 -20.74 -7.53 -44.43
C THR A 222 -19.94 -8.27 -43.34
N PHE A 223 -19.93 -7.78 -42.10
CA PHE A 223 -19.21 -8.41 -40.98
C PHE A 223 -19.73 -9.83 -40.68
N HIS A 224 -20.98 -10.12 -41.03
CA HIS A 224 -21.62 -11.42 -40.89
C HIS A 224 -20.98 -12.53 -41.76
N LEU A 225 -20.23 -12.18 -42.82
CA LEU A 225 -19.70 -13.14 -43.80
C LEU A 225 -18.26 -13.62 -43.48
N ASN A 226 -17.50 -12.91 -42.64
CA ASN A 226 -16.14 -13.31 -42.28
C ASN A 226 -16.11 -14.17 -41.01
N LYS A 227 -16.23 -15.50 -41.21
CA LYS A 227 -16.38 -16.57 -40.20
C LYS A 227 -15.20 -16.80 -39.24
N ARG A 228 -14.22 -15.90 -39.09
CA ARG A 228 -13.07 -16.15 -38.19
C ARG A 228 -12.58 -14.89 -37.49
N LEU A 229 -13.16 -14.61 -36.32
CA LEU A 229 -12.56 -13.68 -35.36
C LEU A 229 -12.63 -14.32 -33.96
N LEU A 230 -11.57 -15.07 -33.61
CA LEU A 230 -11.20 -15.24 -32.22
C LEU A 230 -10.58 -13.91 -31.75
N PRO A 231 -10.85 -13.43 -30.52
CA PRO A 231 -10.10 -12.33 -29.96
C PRO A 231 -8.66 -12.82 -29.75
N GLN A 232 -7.77 -12.55 -30.71
CA GLN A 232 -6.35 -12.72 -30.47
C GLN A 232 -5.93 -11.66 -29.45
N SER A 233 -5.43 -12.15 -28.32
CA SER A 233 -4.77 -11.38 -27.29
C SER A 233 -3.42 -10.86 -27.79
N ASN A 234 -3.42 -9.96 -28.79
CA ASN A 234 -2.24 -9.18 -29.12
C ASN A 234 -2.29 -7.89 -28.30
N LEU A 235 -1.89 -7.99 -27.04
CA LEU A 235 -1.42 -6.83 -26.28
C LEU A 235 0.07 -6.65 -26.59
N GLU A 236 0.37 -6.03 -27.72
CA GLU A 236 1.72 -5.55 -27.99
C GLU A 236 2.02 -4.34 -27.09
N SER A 237 2.88 -4.61 -26.13
CA SER A 237 3.73 -3.60 -25.50
C SER A 237 4.65 -3.05 -26.60
N ARG A 238 4.37 -1.85 -27.11
CA ARG A 238 5.23 -0.99 -27.96
C ARG A 238 6.40 -1.72 -28.65
N MET A 239 6.27 -2.01 -29.95
CA MET A 239 7.38 -1.89 -30.92
C MET A 239 6.82 -1.90 -32.35
N THR A 240 7.18 -0.88 -33.12
CA THR A 240 6.93 -0.75 -34.56
C THR A 240 7.70 -1.83 -35.33
N TYR A 241 7.03 -2.64 -36.16
CA TYR A 241 7.62 -3.17 -37.40
C TYR A 241 6.51 -3.68 -38.35
N GLN A 242 6.47 -3.11 -39.57
CA GLN A 242 5.69 -3.62 -40.69
C GLN A 242 6.38 -4.87 -41.27
N ARG A 243 5.65 -5.98 -41.43
CA ARG A 243 5.48 -6.66 -42.74
C ARG A 243 4.64 -7.94 -42.64
N GLN A 244 3.61 -7.97 -43.49
CA GLN A 244 3.27 -9.07 -44.40
C GLN A 244 3.01 -10.45 -43.79
N TYR A 245 1.76 -10.70 -43.37
CA TYR A 245 0.94 -11.86 -43.77
C TYR A 245 -0.52 -11.52 -43.46
N GLY A 246 -1.41 -11.71 -44.45
CA GLY A 246 -2.78 -11.18 -44.43
C GLY A 246 -3.68 -11.78 -43.36
N PHE A 247 -3.93 -11.02 -42.30
CA PHE A 247 -5.05 -11.21 -41.37
C PHE A 247 -5.57 -9.82 -40.97
N VAL A 248 -6.69 -9.38 -41.56
CA VAL A 248 -7.32 -8.11 -41.20
C VAL A 248 -8.10 -8.33 -39.89
N SER A 249 -7.49 -7.93 -38.78
CA SER A 249 -8.19 -7.91 -37.48
C SER A 249 -9.15 -6.72 -37.48
N PHE A 250 -10.46 -6.99 -37.35
CA PHE A 250 -11.47 -5.94 -37.44
C PHE A 250 -11.73 -5.20 -36.11
N VAL A 251 -11.20 -5.70 -34.98
CA VAL A 251 -11.46 -5.14 -33.64
C VAL A 251 -10.24 -5.30 -32.72
N SER A 252 -9.92 -4.27 -31.93
CA SER A 252 -8.88 -4.32 -30.89
C SER A 252 -9.41 -3.91 -29.52
N LEU A 253 -8.91 -4.58 -28.46
CA LEU A 253 -9.28 -4.32 -27.06
C LEU A 253 -8.05 -3.89 -26.24
N LYS A 254 -8.12 -2.72 -25.60
CA LYS A 254 -7.11 -2.28 -24.61
C LYS A 254 -7.72 -2.28 -23.21
N LEU A 255 -6.91 -2.65 -22.21
CA LEU A 255 -7.34 -2.76 -20.81
C LEU A 255 -6.47 -1.87 -19.91
N TRP A 256 -7.12 -1.17 -18.98
CA TRP A 256 -6.47 -0.53 -17.85
C TRP A 256 -7.06 -1.10 -16.55
N PRO A 257 -6.26 -1.83 -15.74
CA PRO A 257 -6.69 -2.25 -14.40
C PRO A 257 -6.75 -1.03 -13.47
N PHE A 258 -7.71 -1.04 -12.55
CA PHE A 258 -7.65 -0.15 -11.39
C PHE A 258 -6.58 -0.70 -10.43
N THR A 259 -5.51 0.07 -10.24
CA THR A 259 -4.43 -0.21 -9.27
C THR A 259 -4.87 0.03 -7.85
#